data_AF-Q8W2S9-F1
#
_entry.id   AF-Q8W2S9-F1
#
_cell.length_a   1.000
_cell.length_b   1.000
_cell.length_c   1.000
_cell.angle_alpha   90.00
_cell.angle_beta   90.00
_cell.angle_gamma   90.00
#
_symmetry.space_group_name_H-M   'P 1'
#
loop_
_entity.id
_entity.type
_entity.pdbx_description
1 polymer ?
#
loop_
_entity_poly.entity_id
_entity_poly.type
_entity_poly.pdbx_seq_one_letter_code
_entity_poly.pdbx_strand_id
1 'polypeptide(L)'
;MEPPSRSPLELKPLPEGLRYAFLHNDKEAPVIISDKLSKDETQRLLFVLEKHRAVLGYSLQDLRGINPALCIHRIPIDPESTPSREPQRRLNNAMRKVVKKDVLKLLHAEIIYPVPYSVWVSPVQVVPKKGGMTVVANARNELIPQRTVTGWRMCRLQKT
;
A
#
# COMPACT_ATOMS: atom_id res chain seq x y z
N MET A 1 -0.23 -20.19 -14.61
CA MET A 1 0.48 -19.63 -13.44
C MET A 1 -0.44 -19.79 -12.27
N GLU A 2 -0.07 -20.57 -11.25
CA GLU A 2 -0.87 -20.64 -10.03
C GLU A 2 -0.90 -19.27 -9.35
N PRO A 3 -2.06 -18.84 -8.81
CA PRO A 3 -2.12 -17.65 -7.99
C PRO A 3 -1.26 -17.88 -6.74
N PRO A 4 -0.37 -16.93 -6.36
CA PRO A 4 0.45 -17.10 -5.18
C PRO A 4 -0.43 -17.28 -3.95
N SER A 5 -0.16 -18.33 -3.16
CA SER A 5 -0.80 -18.54 -1.86
C SER A 5 -0.66 -17.27 -1.02
N ARG A 6 -1.78 -16.73 -0.52
CA ARG A 6 -1.77 -15.53 0.31
C ARG A 6 -0.94 -15.80 1.57
N SER A 7 0.03 -14.92 1.83
CA SER A 7 0.87 -15.00 3.01
C SER A 7 0.04 -14.80 4.28
N PRO A 8 0.33 -15.52 5.39
CA PRO A 8 -0.40 -15.35 6.65
C PRO A 8 -0.45 -13.89 7.09
N LEU A 9 -1.63 -13.43 7.53
CA LEU A 9 -1.79 -12.07 8.04
C LEU A 9 -1.12 -11.92 9.40
N GLU A 10 -0.08 -11.09 9.46
CA GLU A 10 0.50 -10.64 10.73
C GLU A 10 -0.33 -9.50 11.32
N LEU A 11 -1.14 -9.81 12.34
CA LEU A 11 -1.91 -8.80 13.07
C LEU A 11 -0.99 -8.01 14.00
N LYS A 12 -1.19 -6.69 14.04
CA LYS A 12 -0.41 -5.79 14.89
C LYS A 12 -1.05 -5.69 16.28
N PRO A 13 -0.28 -5.39 17.33
CA PRO A 13 -0.87 -5.02 18.60
C PRO A 13 -1.74 -3.77 18.43
N LEU A 14 -2.94 -3.81 19.01
CA LEU A 14 -3.88 -2.70 19.01
C LEU A 14 -3.73 -1.88 20.31
N PRO A 15 -3.99 -0.56 20.28
CA PRO A 15 -4.12 0.22 21.51
C PRO A 15 -5.34 -0.23 22.31
N GLU A 16 -5.36 0.12 23.59
CA GLU A 16 -6.48 -0.15 24.49
C GLU A 16 -7.79 0.46 23.95
N GLY A 17 -8.91 -0.24 24.12
CA GLY A 17 -10.21 0.18 23.59
C GLY A 17 -10.54 -0.38 22.20
N LEU A 18 -9.61 -1.11 21.55
CA LEU A 18 -9.80 -1.69 20.23
C LEU A 18 -9.55 -3.20 20.22
N ARG A 19 -10.29 -3.91 19.38
CA ARG A 19 -10.13 -5.35 19.16
C ARG A 19 -10.31 -5.73 17.70
N TYR A 20 -9.78 -6.88 17.33
CA TYR A 20 -10.04 -7.51 16.04
C TYR A 20 -11.39 -8.23 16.05
N ALA A 21 -12.15 -8.06 14.98
CA ALA A 21 -13.24 -8.94 14.58
C ALA A 21 -12.99 -9.42 13.15
N PHE A 22 -13.65 -10.50 12.74
CA PHE A 22 -13.41 -11.14 11.45
C PHE A 22 -14.74 -11.26 10.71
N LEU A 23 -14.75 -10.83 9.45
CA LEU A 23 -15.93 -10.97 8.58
C LEU A 23 -16.05 -12.42 8.12
N HIS A 24 -17.26 -13.00 8.13
CA HIS A 24 -17.54 -14.39 7.73
C HIS A 24 -16.69 -15.46 8.43
N ASN A 25 -16.15 -15.18 9.61
CA ASN A 25 -15.15 -16.02 10.28
C ASN A 25 -13.88 -16.28 9.43
N ASP A 26 -13.60 -15.40 8.46
CA ASP A 26 -12.40 -15.45 7.62
C ASP A 26 -11.25 -14.74 8.34
N LYS A 27 -10.22 -15.50 8.73
CA LYS A 27 -9.02 -14.95 9.37
C LYS A 27 -8.24 -13.99 8.45
N GLU A 28 -8.52 -14.02 7.15
CA GLU A 28 -7.95 -13.10 6.16
C GLU A 28 -8.72 -11.77 6.02
N ALA A 29 -9.85 -11.60 6.71
CA ALA A 29 -10.67 -10.39 6.65
C ALA A 29 -10.83 -9.71 8.02
N PRO A 30 -9.73 -9.29 8.69
CA PRO A 30 -9.80 -8.62 9.98
C PRO A 30 -10.37 -7.20 9.83
N VAL A 31 -11.24 -6.82 10.75
CA VAL A 31 -11.69 -5.44 10.96
C VAL A 31 -11.36 -5.02 12.38
N ILE A 32 -10.94 -3.77 12.55
CA ILE A 32 -10.64 -3.20 13.86
C ILE A 32 -11.90 -2.48 14.34
N ILE A 33 -12.43 -2.90 15.48
CA ILE A 33 -13.64 -2.34 16.09
C ILE A 33 -13.36 -1.94 17.53
N SER A 34 -14.24 -1.13 18.11
CA SER A 34 -14.19 -0.81 19.54
C SER A 34 -14.48 -2.05 20.39
N ASP A 35 -13.72 -2.25 21.47
CA ASP A 35 -13.96 -3.32 22.44
C ASP A 35 -15.17 -3.04 23.35
N LYS A 36 -15.65 -1.79 23.37
CA LYS A 36 -16.81 -1.34 24.15
C LYS A 36 -18.15 -1.66 23.48
N LEU A 37 -18.14 -2.14 22.24
CA LEU A 37 -19.36 -2.51 21.53
C LEU A 37 -20.01 -3.73 22.20
N SER A 38 -21.30 -3.63 22.48
CA SER A 38 -22.09 -4.78 22.91
C SER A 38 -22.11 -5.87 21.83
N LYS A 39 -22.54 -7.08 22.20
CA LYS A 39 -22.64 -8.21 21.26
C LYS A 39 -23.58 -7.87 20.10
N ASP A 40 -24.72 -7.25 20.39
CA ASP A 40 -25.72 -6.89 19.38
C ASP A 40 -25.22 -5.79 18.42
N GLU A 41 -24.55 -4.76 18.95
CA GLU A 41 -23.95 -3.71 18.11
C GLU A 41 -22.84 -4.28 17.23
N THR A 42 -22.00 -5.15 17.80
CA THR A 42 -20.94 -5.83 17.05
C THR A 42 -21.54 -6.62 15.89
N GLN A 43 -22.59 -7.41 16.15
CA GLN A 43 -23.22 -8.23 15.12
C GLN A 43 -23.88 -7.38 14.03
N ARG A 44 -24.57 -6.29 14.40
CA ARG A 44 -25.14 -5.34 13.44
C ARG A 44 -24.06 -4.69 12.55
N LEU A 45 -22.94 -4.29 13.14
CA LEU A 45 -21.82 -3.72 12.41
C LEU A 45 -21.20 -4.72 11.44
N LEU A 46 -20.89 -5.93 11.91
CA LEU A 46 -20.32 -6.99 11.08
C LEU A 46 -21.24 -7.33 9.91
N PHE A 47 -22.55 -7.43 10.13
CA PHE A 47 -23.52 -7.68 9.07
C PHE A 47 -23.46 -6.63 7.94
N VAL A 48 -23.36 -5.33 8.29
CA VAL A 48 -23.23 -4.25 7.30
C VAL A 48 -21.91 -4.35 6.55
N LEU A 49 -20.80 -4.60 7.25
CA LEU A 49 -19.47 -4.73 6.64
C LEU A 49 -19.39 -5.94 5.71
N GLU A 50 -20.00 -7.06 6.10
CA GLU A 50 -20.12 -8.27 5.29
C GLU A 50 -20.92 -8.00 4.01
N LYS A 51 -22.07 -7.32 4.13
CA LYS A 51 -22.90 -6.91 3.00
C LYS A 51 -22.14 -6.02 2.00
N HIS A 52 -21.25 -5.17 2.49
CA HIS A 52 -20.48 -4.22 1.68
C HIS A 52 -19.00 -4.61 1.51
N ARG A 53 -18.67 -5.90 1.60
CA ARG A 53 -17.29 -6.42 1.52
C ARG A 53 -16.52 -5.92 0.29
N ALA A 54 -17.19 -5.75 -0.84
CA ALA A 54 -16.57 -5.31 -2.10
C ALA A 54 -15.94 -3.90 -2.04
N VAL A 55 -16.25 -3.11 -1.01
CA VAL A 55 -15.68 -1.77 -0.78
C VAL A 55 -14.39 -1.86 0.07
N LEU A 56 -14.15 -2.99 0.73
CA LEU A 56 -13.00 -3.19 1.61
C LEU A 56 -11.81 -3.73 0.81
N GLY A 57 -10.73 -2.94 0.75
CA GLY A 57 -9.49 -3.32 0.08
C GLY A 57 -8.51 -4.03 1.00
N TYR A 58 -8.63 -5.35 1.17
CA TYR A 58 -7.67 -6.16 1.96
C TYR A 58 -6.37 -6.41 1.20
N SER A 59 -6.48 -6.62 -0.11
CA SER A 59 -5.38 -6.82 -1.04
C SER A 59 -5.46 -5.80 -2.19
N LEU A 60 -4.37 -5.66 -2.94
CA LEU A 60 -4.36 -4.80 -4.13
C LEU A 60 -5.34 -5.31 -5.21
N GLN A 61 -5.69 -6.59 -5.21
CA GLN A 61 -6.66 -7.17 -6.16
C GLN A 61 -8.10 -6.76 -5.83
N ASP A 62 -8.38 -6.44 -4.57
CA ASP A 62 -9.70 -5.98 -4.14
C ASP A 62 -9.95 -4.52 -4.57
N LEU A 63 -8.89 -3.76 -4.85
CA LEU A 63 -8.95 -2.40 -5.36
C LEU A 63 -9.28 -2.40 -6.86
N ARG A 64 -10.52 -2.79 -7.20
CA ARG A 64 -11.00 -2.72 -8.58
C ARG A 64 -11.01 -1.26 -9.04
N GLY A 65 -10.17 -0.97 -10.04
CA GLY A 65 -10.16 0.35 -10.69
C GLY A 65 -11.47 0.65 -11.41
N ILE A 66 -11.62 1.90 -11.86
CA ILE A 66 -12.72 2.29 -12.74
C ILE A 66 -12.53 1.59 -14.08
N ASN A 67 -13.60 1.03 -14.65
CA ASN A 67 -13.55 0.43 -15.97
C ASN A 67 -13.09 1.48 -17.00
N PRO A 68 -11.99 1.26 -17.75
CA PRO A 68 -11.53 2.20 -18.78
C PRO A 68 -12.58 2.52 -19.84
N ALA A 69 -13.54 1.62 -20.11
CA ALA A 69 -14.64 1.89 -21.02
C ALA A 69 -15.64 2.94 -20.50
N LEU A 70 -15.73 3.10 -19.17
CA LEU A 70 -16.59 4.11 -18.54
C LEU A 70 -15.90 5.47 -18.47
N CYS A 71 -14.62 5.49 -18.09
CA CYS A 71 -13.86 6.71 -17.95
C CYS A 71 -12.37 6.44 -18.10
N ILE A 72 -11.72 7.20 -18.99
CA ILE A 72 -10.26 7.32 -19.03
C ILE A 72 -9.89 8.75 -18.67
N HIS A 73 -8.91 8.90 -17.80
CA HIS A 73 -8.30 10.21 -17.57
C HIS A 73 -7.32 10.51 -18.72
N ARG A 74 -7.47 11.68 -19.34
CA ARG A 74 -6.51 12.22 -20.30
C ARG A 74 -5.80 13.40 -19.65
N ILE A 75 -4.49 13.31 -19.56
CA ILE A 75 -3.65 14.42 -19.11
C ILE A 75 -3.41 15.30 -20.36
N PRO A 76 -3.90 16.55 -20.40
CA PRO A 76 -3.57 17.46 -21.49
C PRO A 76 -2.08 17.79 -21.44
N ILE A 77 -1.43 17.75 -22.60
CA ILE A 77 -0.01 18.02 -22.75
C ILE A 77 0.13 19.29 -23.61
N ASP A 78 1.04 20.18 -23.24
CA ASP A 78 1.36 21.35 -24.05
C ASP A 78 1.89 20.90 -25.42
N PRO A 79 1.33 21.38 -26.56
CA PRO A 79 1.79 21.00 -27.89
C PRO A 79 3.27 21.29 -28.15
N GLU A 80 3.87 22.27 -27.45
CA GLU A 80 5.29 22.61 -27.58
C GLU A 80 6.20 21.72 -26.71
N SER A 81 5.61 20.88 -25.85
CA SER A 81 6.39 19.99 -24.98
C SER A 81 6.95 18.79 -25.74
N THR A 82 8.21 18.46 -25.47
CA THR A 82 8.90 17.34 -26.10
C THR A 82 9.06 16.17 -25.14
N PRO A 83 8.94 14.92 -25.63
CA PRO A 83 9.20 13.74 -24.81
C PRO A 83 10.61 13.73 -24.24
N SER A 84 10.73 13.35 -22.97
CA SER A 84 12.02 13.21 -22.29
C SER A 84 12.27 11.78 -21.83
N ARG A 85 13.51 11.32 -22.00
CA ARG A 85 13.99 10.02 -21.54
C ARG A 85 15.11 10.19 -20.53
N GLU A 86 14.77 10.15 -19.25
CA GLU A 86 15.74 10.25 -18.17
C GLU A 86 16.37 8.88 -17.85
N PRO A 87 17.69 8.81 -17.61
CA PRO A 87 18.34 7.57 -17.23
C PRO A 87 17.91 7.10 -15.83
N GLN A 88 17.73 5.79 -15.65
CA GLN A 88 17.35 5.22 -14.37
C GLN A 88 18.45 5.43 -13.31
N ARG A 89 18.07 5.93 -12.13
CA ARG A 89 19.00 6.12 -11.01
C ARG A 89 19.60 4.80 -10.54
N ARG A 90 20.87 4.83 -10.16
CA ARG A 90 21.57 3.69 -9.54
C ARG A 90 20.95 3.41 -8.17
N LEU A 91 20.51 2.17 -7.96
CA LEU A 91 19.98 1.68 -6.69
C LEU A 91 20.93 0.63 -6.11
N ASN A 92 21.15 0.68 -4.80
CA ASN A 92 21.86 -0.38 -4.09
C ASN A 92 21.05 -1.70 -4.09
N ASN A 93 21.69 -2.80 -3.70
CA ASN A 93 21.07 -4.13 -3.77
C ASN A 93 19.80 -4.26 -2.89
N ALA A 94 19.78 -3.64 -1.71
CA ALA A 94 18.63 -3.67 -0.81
C ALA A 94 17.42 -2.94 -1.41
N MET A 95 17.63 -1.73 -1.93
CA MET A 95 16.58 -0.94 -2.58
C MET A 95 16.07 -1.61 -3.86
N ARG A 96 16.95 -2.23 -4.64
CA ARG A 96 16.57 -2.99 -5.84
C ARG A 96 15.62 -4.15 -5.52
N LYS A 97 15.87 -4.87 -4.41
CA LYS A 97 14.97 -5.93 -3.94
C LYS A 97 13.59 -5.38 -3.57
N VAL A 98 13.53 -4.24 -2.88
CA VAL A 98 12.26 -3.57 -2.54
C VAL A 98 11.51 -3.14 -3.80
N VAL A 99 12.17 -2.43 -4.73
CA VAL A 99 11.54 -1.98 -5.97
C VAL A 99 11.03 -3.16 -6.80
N LYS A 100 11.83 -4.22 -6.96
CA LYS A 100 11.40 -5.41 -7.69
C LYS A 100 10.14 -6.04 -7.06
N LYS A 101 10.12 -6.17 -5.72
CA LYS A 101 8.96 -6.70 -4.99
C LYS A 101 7.72 -5.83 -5.21
N ASP A 102 7.85 -4.52 -5.12
CA ASP A 102 6.72 -3.59 -5.29
C ASP A 102 6.21 -3.57 -6.74
N VAL A 103 7.10 -3.56 -7.73
CA VAL A 103 6.73 -3.61 -9.16
C VAL A 103 5.99 -4.91 -9.48
N LEU A 104 6.48 -6.06 -9.02
CA LEU A 104 5.81 -7.34 -9.25
C LEU A 104 4.43 -7.40 -8.59
N LYS A 105 4.28 -6.84 -7.39
CA LYS A 105 2.97 -6.74 -6.72
C LYS A 105 1.98 -5.91 -7.52
N LEU A 106 2.40 -4.76 -8.04
CA LEU A 106 1.55 -3.90 -8.86
C LEU A 106 1.19 -4.53 -10.20
N LEU A 107 2.14 -5.25 -10.82
CA LEU A 107 1.92 -5.96 -12.08
C LEU A 107 0.91 -7.10 -11.90
N HIS A 108 1.04 -7.87 -10.82
CA HIS A 108 0.11 -8.96 -10.50
C HIS A 108 -1.30 -8.47 -10.13
N ALA A 109 -1.41 -7.24 -9.62
CA ALA A 109 -2.70 -6.59 -9.37
C ALA A 109 -3.24 -5.83 -10.59
N GLU A 110 -2.60 -5.94 -11.76
CA GLU A 110 -3.00 -5.26 -13.01
C GLU A 110 -3.08 -3.73 -12.92
N ILE A 111 -2.46 -3.13 -11.90
CA ILE A 111 -2.39 -1.67 -11.73
C ILE A 111 -1.41 -1.05 -12.74
N ILE A 112 -0.40 -1.83 -13.15
CA ILE A 112 0.62 -1.43 -14.13
C ILE A 112 0.77 -2.53 -15.17
N TYR A 113 1.18 -2.15 -16.37
CA TYR A 113 1.44 -3.08 -17.47
C TYR A 113 2.70 -2.65 -18.23
N PRO A 114 3.39 -3.57 -18.92
CA PRO A 114 4.54 -3.23 -19.73
C PRO A 114 4.13 -2.40 -20.94
N VAL A 115 4.82 -1.27 -21.17
CA VAL A 115 4.67 -0.45 -22.37
C VAL A 115 5.95 -0.62 -23.21
N PRO A 116 5.87 -1.21 -24.41
CA PRO A 116 7.03 -1.30 -25.28
C PRO A 116 7.41 0.10 -25.80
N TYR A 117 8.71 0.40 -25.81
CA TYR A 117 9.28 1.59 -26.47
C TYR A 117 8.71 2.97 -26.07
N SER A 118 8.31 3.19 -24.82
CA SER A 118 7.85 4.53 -24.37
C SER A 118 8.92 5.61 -24.61
N VAL A 119 8.52 6.73 -25.24
CA VAL A 119 9.36 7.94 -25.43
C VAL A 119 9.42 8.82 -24.18
N TRP A 120 8.50 8.63 -23.25
CA TRP A 120 8.49 9.28 -21.93
C TRP A 120 9.04 8.31 -20.89
N VAL A 121 10.17 8.64 -20.28
CA VAL A 121 10.79 7.81 -19.24
C VAL A 121 11.25 8.71 -18.10
N SER A 122 10.65 8.53 -16.92
CA SER A 122 11.13 9.13 -15.67
C SER A 122 11.75 8.07 -14.77
N PRO A 123 12.80 8.40 -13.99
CA PRO A 123 13.48 7.42 -13.17
C PRO A 123 12.64 7.07 -11.95
N VAL A 124 12.65 5.79 -11.57
CA VAL A 124 12.05 5.37 -10.31
C VAL A 124 12.85 5.94 -9.14
N GLN A 125 12.15 6.61 -8.22
CA GLN A 125 12.72 7.10 -6.97
C GLN A 125 12.35 6.16 -5.82
N VAL A 126 13.25 6.03 -4.85
CA VAL A 126 13.00 5.24 -3.65
C VAL A 126 13.22 6.15 -2.45
N VAL A 127 12.21 6.21 -1.58
CA VAL A 127 12.21 7.09 -0.42
C VAL A 127 12.14 6.23 0.84
N PRO A 128 12.94 6.50 1.88
CA PRO A 128 12.79 5.83 3.16
C PRO A 128 11.40 6.14 3.73
N LYS A 129 10.68 5.11 4.17
CA LYS A 129 9.46 5.28 4.96
C LYS A 129 9.85 5.84 6.33
N LYS A 130 9.25 6.97 6.68
CA LYS A 130 9.34 7.49 8.05
C LYS A 130 8.60 6.50 8.95
N GLY A 131 9.28 5.92 9.93
CA GLY A 131 8.64 5.17 11.01
C GLY A 131 7.87 6.09 11.95
N GLY A 132 7.13 5.47 12.88
CA GLY A 132 6.62 6.19 14.05
C GLY A 132 7.78 6.77 14.88
N MET A 133 7.50 7.82 15.64
CA MET A 133 8.47 8.34 16.60
C MET A 133 8.63 7.31 17.72
N THR A 134 9.84 6.78 17.92
CA THR A 134 10.16 5.92 19.05
C THR A 134 10.96 6.72 20.05
N VAL A 135 10.53 6.77 21.31
CA VAL A 135 11.29 7.41 22.38
C VAL A 135 12.24 6.36 22.96
N VAL A 136 13.54 6.59 22.84
CA VAL A 136 14.59 5.68 23.31
C VAL A 136 15.34 6.36 24.44
N ALA A 137 15.51 5.67 25.56
CA ALA A 137 16.34 6.15 26.66
C ALA A 137 17.82 6.06 26.26
N ASN A 138 18.55 7.17 26.35
CA ASN A 138 20.00 7.17 26.13
C ASN A 138 20.73 6.58 27.35
N ALA A 139 22.07 6.50 27.29
CA ALA A 139 22.90 6.03 28.41
C ALA A 139 22.81 6.89 29.68
N ARG A 140 22.14 8.05 29.62
CA ARG A 140 21.87 8.97 30.73
C ARG A 140 20.41 8.94 31.17
N ASN A 141 19.61 7.97 30.70
CA ASN A 141 18.15 7.88 30.92
C ASN A 141 17.32 9.06 30.39
N GLU A 142 17.89 9.89 29.52
CA GLU A 142 17.12 10.94 28.85
C GLU A 142 16.32 10.31 27.70
N LEU A 143 15.04 10.64 27.65
CA LEU A 143 14.11 10.18 26.63
C LEU A 143 14.33 10.95 25.33
N ILE A 144 15.06 10.35 24.39
CA ILE A 144 15.31 10.97 23.08
C ILE A 144 14.29 10.45 22.06
N PRO A 145 13.51 11.34 21.41
CA PRO A 145 12.67 10.94 20.29
C PRO A 145 13.55 10.64 19.08
N GLN A 146 13.62 9.36 18.68
CA GLN A 146 14.32 8.93 17.48
C GLN A 146 13.31 8.43 16.44
N ARG A 147 13.50 8.83 15.18
CA ARG A 147 12.78 8.25 14.04
C ARG A 147 13.58 7.09 13.47
N THR A 148 13.08 5.87 13.64
CA THR A 148 13.61 4.70 12.92
C THR A 148 13.07 4.68 11.49
N VAL A 149 13.93 4.39 10.51
CA VAL A 149 13.50 4.11 9.14
C VAL A 149 12.96 2.68 9.12
N THR A 150 11.64 2.53 9.01
CA THR A 150 10.97 1.21 9.08
C THR A 150 10.95 0.47 7.74
N GLY A 151 11.40 1.11 6.67
CA GLY A 151 11.51 0.50 5.34
C GLY A 151 11.71 1.52 4.23
N TRP A 152 11.59 1.06 2.99
CA TRP A 152 11.69 1.90 1.79
C TRP A 152 10.37 1.81 1.01
N ARG A 153 10.06 2.84 0.22
CA ARG A 153 8.93 2.84 -0.73
C ARG A 153 9.36 3.34 -2.09
N MET A 154 8.84 2.70 -3.13
CA MET A 154 8.93 3.21 -4.49
C MET A 154 8.04 4.44 -4.64
N CYS A 155 8.57 5.50 -5.24
CA CYS A 155 7.86 6.70 -5.65
C CYS A 155 8.04 6.90 -7.16
N ARG A 156 6.96 7.28 -7.84
CA ARG A 156 6.98 7.69 -9.24
C ARG A 156 6.73 9.18 -9.29
N LEU A 157 7.61 9.91 -9.97
CA LEU A 157 7.36 11.29 -10.32
C LEU A 157 6.87 11.29 -11.77
N GLN A 158 5.65 11.76 -11.98
CA GLN A 158 5.22 12.20 -13.30
C GLN A 158 5.61 13.67 -13.41
N LYS A 159 6.51 13.97 -14.35
CA LYS A 159 6.69 15.35 -14.81
C LYS A 159 5.75 15.51 -15.99
N THR A 160 4.80 16.42 -15.84
CA THR A 160 3.99 16.97 -16.94
C THR A 160 4.64 18.23 -17.44
#